data_AF-A0A0W0ULE1-F1
#
_entry.id   AF-A0A0W0ULE1-F1
#
_cell.length_a   1.000
_cell.length_b   1.000
_cell.length_c   1.000
_cell.angle_alpha   90.00
_cell.angle_beta   90.00
_cell.angle_gamma   90.00
#
_symmetry.space_group_name_H-M   'P 1'
#
loop_
_entity.id
_entity.type
_entity.pdbx_description
1 polymer ?
#
loop_
_entity_poly.entity_id
_entity_poly.type
_entity_poly.pdbx_seq_one_letter_code
_entity_poly.pdbx_strand_id
1 'polypeptide(L)'
;MKFKGQFENRYNEFWNNQIVLSYKQIKNSYKQPGFFTIDNTIDQANAVHHYCDGVVSILRNLSRQFPFFTDKERVGSYFNQTKEVVISDLNKFKTHIKNPMVLSEIEYTLAVLDTITPQEAIQETDSADEMRNEWEEMMETFDKEHSLGSLFTHSRASAALFDQEEDEEISKFLNS
;
A
#
# COMPACT_ATOMS: atom_id res chain seq x y z
N MET A 1 -21.50 4.00 -2.32
CA MET A 1 -22.49 5.11 -2.16
C MET A 1 -23.64 4.91 -3.16
N LYS A 2 -24.90 4.98 -2.72
CA LYS A 2 -26.09 4.61 -3.53
C LYS A 2 -26.67 5.72 -4.42
N PHE A 3 -26.17 6.96 -4.37
CA PHE A 3 -26.74 8.08 -5.12
C PHE A 3 -25.69 8.77 -6.00
N LYS A 4 -25.94 8.81 -7.32
CA LYS A 4 -25.14 9.54 -8.31
C LYS A 4 -24.93 10.99 -7.84
N GLY A 5 -23.68 11.46 -7.82
CA GLY A 5 -23.33 12.87 -7.57
C GLY A 5 -23.22 13.31 -6.09
N GLN A 6 -23.67 12.52 -5.11
CA GLN A 6 -23.55 12.91 -3.70
C GLN A 6 -22.10 13.02 -3.21
N PHE A 7 -21.20 12.17 -3.74
CA PHE A 7 -19.78 12.23 -3.37
C PHE A 7 -19.10 13.49 -3.91
N GLU A 8 -19.33 13.81 -5.19
CA GLU A 8 -18.76 15.01 -5.84
C GLU A 8 -19.21 16.27 -5.12
N ASN A 9 -20.49 16.38 -4.76
CA ASN A 9 -20.99 17.52 -4.02
C ASN A 9 -20.25 17.73 -2.70
N ARG A 10 -20.00 16.65 -1.94
CA ARG A 10 -19.28 16.71 -0.67
C ARG A 10 -17.82 17.15 -0.85
N TYR A 11 -17.11 16.59 -1.82
CA TYR A 11 -15.72 16.96 -2.08
C TYR A 11 -15.60 18.36 -2.68
N ASN A 12 -16.53 18.76 -3.56
CA ASN A 12 -16.61 20.11 -4.12
C ASN A 12 -16.94 21.15 -3.03
N GLU A 13 -17.81 20.83 -2.09
CA GLU A 13 -18.11 21.70 -0.96
C GLU A 13 -16.85 21.90 -0.09
N PHE A 14 -16.15 20.82 0.25
CA PHE A 14 -14.88 20.91 0.97
C PHE A 14 -13.83 21.71 0.18
N TRP A 15 -13.71 21.47 -1.12
CA TRP A 15 -12.81 22.21 -2.01
C TRP A 15 -13.10 23.70 -1.98
N ASN A 16 -14.36 24.09 -2.14
CA ASN A 16 -14.76 25.50 -2.17
C ASN A 16 -14.57 26.18 -0.81
N ASN A 17 -14.84 25.47 0.29
CA ASN A 17 -14.78 26.04 1.63
C ASN A 17 -13.37 26.11 2.19
N GLN A 18 -12.49 25.18 1.85
CA GLN A 18 -11.15 25.09 2.44
C GLN A 18 -10.06 25.43 1.42
N ILE A 19 -10.07 24.77 0.26
CA ILE A 19 -8.95 24.82 -0.71
C ILE A 19 -8.98 26.13 -1.50
N VAL A 20 -10.16 26.59 -1.94
CA VAL A 20 -10.30 27.83 -2.72
C VAL A 20 -9.92 29.06 -1.90
N LEU A 21 -10.18 29.08 -0.59
CA LEU A 21 -9.77 30.19 0.28
C LEU A 21 -8.24 30.28 0.35
N SER A 22 -7.58 29.16 0.64
CA SER A 22 -6.12 29.05 0.64
C SER A 22 -5.51 29.42 -0.71
N TYR A 23 -6.05 28.92 -1.81
CA TYR A 23 -5.64 29.27 -3.17
C TYR A 23 -5.67 30.78 -3.42
N LYS A 24 -6.76 31.46 -3.01
CA LYS A 24 -6.90 32.91 -3.16
C LYS A 24 -5.86 33.67 -2.32
N GLN A 25 -5.58 33.22 -1.10
CA GLN A 25 -4.56 33.81 -0.23
C GLN A 25 -3.17 33.67 -0.85
N ILE A 26 -2.82 32.48 -1.34
CA ILE A 26 -1.56 32.23 -2.05
C ILE A 26 -1.46 33.17 -3.27
N LYS A 27 -2.49 33.27 -4.11
CA LYS A 27 -2.46 34.17 -5.26
C LYS A 27 -2.35 35.64 -4.90
N ASN A 28 -2.96 36.06 -3.80
CA ASN A 28 -2.85 37.44 -3.33
C ASN A 28 -1.44 37.76 -2.83
N SER A 29 -0.72 36.78 -2.30
CA SER A 29 0.68 36.94 -1.89
C SER A 29 1.65 37.22 -3.06
N TYR A 30 1.24 36.96 -4.31
CA TYR A 30 2.04 37.28 -5.50
C TYR A 30 2.03 38.76 -5.85
N LYS A 31 1.01 39.49 -5.38
CA LYS A 31 0.85 40.90 -5.71
C LYS A 31 1.94 41.67 -4.97
N GLN A 32 2.61 42.56 -5.70
CA GLN A 32 3.67 43.42 -5.16
C GLN A 32 3.22 44.04 -3.83
N PRO A 33 4.11 44.09 -2.83
CA PRO A 33 3.80 44.72 -1.57
C PRO A 33 3.37 46.18 -1.80
N GLY A 34 2.14 46.51 -1.42
CA GLY A 34 1.71 47.91 -1.37
C GLY A 34 2.51 48.68 -0.31
N PHE A 35 2.40 50.01 -0.30
CA PHE A 35 3.17 50.86 0.63
C PHE A 35 2.95 50.53 2.13
N PHE A 36 1.91 49.75 2.47
CA PHE A 36 1.57 49.30 3.82
C PHE A 36 1.59 47.77 4.02
N THR A 37 2.11 46.99 3.08
CA THR A 37 2.21 45.53 3.31
C THR A 37 3.36 45.23 4.26
N ILE A 38 2.98 44.75 5.43
CA ILE A 38 3.82 43.99 6.33
C ILE A 38 4.21 42.69 5.60
N ASP A 39 5.40 42.19 5.87
CA ASP A 39 5.97 41.00 5.25
C ASP A 39 5.16 39.75 5.69
N ASN A 40 4.08 39.44 4.97
CA ASN A 40 3.10 38.39 5.30
C ASN A 40 3.60 36.98 4.95
N THR A 41 4.88 36.70 5.17
CA THR A 41 5.51 35.40 4.88
C THR A 41 4.88 34.25 5.65
N ILE A 42 4.44 34.50 6.89
CA ILE A 42 3.71 33.54 7.74
C ILE A 42 2.35 33.20 7.13
N ASP A 43 1.62 34.20 6.63
CA ASP A 43 0.31 33.98 6.00
C ASP A 43 0.44 33.18 4.70
N GLN A 44 1.49 33.42 3.91
CA GLN A 44 1.77 32.63 2.71
C GLN A 44 2.07 31.17 3.06
N ALA A 45 2.92 30.92 4.07
CA ALA A 45 3.25 29.57 4.51
C ALA A 45 2.00 28.81 4.98
N ASN A 46 1.18 29.43 5.83
CA ASN A 46 -0.06 28.82 6.32
C ASN A 46 -1.04 28.53 5.18
N ALA A 47 -1.19 29.46 4.22
CA ALA A 47 -2.08 29.26 3.08
C ALA A 47 -1.61 28.10 2.19
N VAL A 48 -0.31 27.98 1.94
CA VAL A 48 0.25 26.83 1.19
C VAL A 48 0.02 25.53 1.96
N HIS A 49 0.31 25.51 3.26
CA HIS A 49 0.09 24.35 4.11
C HIS A 49 -1.37 23.86 4.05
N HIS A 50 -2.33 24.77 4.25
CA HIS A 50 -3.75 24.43 4.18
C HIS A 50 -4.19 23.96 2.79
N TYR A 51 -3.64 24.54 1.73
CA TYR A 51 -3.90 24.08 0.37
C TYR A 51 -3.39 22.64 0.18
N CYS A 52 -2.12 22.38 0.51
CA CYS A 52 -1.47 21.08 0.37
C CYS A 52 -2.15 19.99 1.21
N ASP A 53 -2.44 20.25 2.48
CA ASP A 53 -3.12 19.28 3.35
C ASP A 53 -4.55 19.00 2.86
N GLY A 54 -5.28 20.04 2.44
CA GLY A 54 -6.64 19.90 1.90
C GLY A 54 -6.71 19.02 0.65
N VAL A 55 -5.82 19.23 -0.32
CA VAL A 55 -5.81 18.44 -1.57
C VAL A 55 -5.39 17.00 -1.33
N VAL A 56 -4.39 16.78 -0.46
CA VAL A 56 -3.95 15.42 -0.06
C VAL A 56 -5.09 14.70 0.67
N SER A 57 -5.82 15.40 1.54
CA SER A 57 -6.96 14.84 2.25
C SER A 57 -8.07 14.38 1.31
N ILE A 58 -8.43 15.18 0.29
CA ILE A 58 -9.42 14.77 -0.73
C ILE A 58 -8.93 13.50 -1.45
N LEU A 59 -7.71 13.53 -1.99
CA LEU A 59 -7.22 12.44 -2.83
C LEU A 59 -7.00 11.14 -2.05
N ARG A 60 -6.47 11.21 -0.82
CA ARG A 60 -6.36 10.04 0.06
C ARG A 60 -7.72 9.46 0.42
N ASN A 61 -8.70 10.31 0.71
CA ASN A 61 -10.05 9.83 1.03
C ASN A 61 -10.72 9.17 -0.19
N LEU A 62 -10.61 9.77 -1.37
CA LEU A 62 -11.10 9.19 -2.61
C LEU A 62 -10.42 7.85 -2.91
N SER A 63 -9.09 7.79 -2.81
CA SER A 63 -8.30 6.58 -3.02
C SER A 63 -8.73 5.46 -2.07
N ARG A 64 -8.81 5.74 -0.77
CA ARG A 64 -9.24 4.75 0.25
C ARG A 64 -10.68 4.29 0.06
N GLN A 65 -11.56 5.20 -0.37
CA GLN A 65 -12.98 4.87 -0.56
C GLN A 65 -13.27 4.26 -1.93
N PHE A 66 -12.29 4.26 -2.84
CA PHE A 66 -12.42 3.81 -4.23
C PHE A 66 -13.12 2.45 -4.37
N PRO A 67 -12.78 1.41 -3.57
CA PRO A 67 -13.44 0.10 -3.62
C PRO A 67 -14.96 0.13 -3.37
N PHE A 68 -15.44 1.10 -2.59
CA PHE A 68 -16.82 1.16 -2.11
C PHE A 68 -17.75 2.02 -2.99
N PHE A 69 -17.22 2.58 -4.08
CA PHE A 69 -18.01 3.30 -5.06
C PHE A 69 -18.60 2.35 -6.11
N THR A 70 -19.88 2.54 -6.40
CA THR A 70 -20.58 1.80 -7.44
C THR A 70 -20.15 2.25 -8.84
N ASP A 71 -19.85 3.54 -9.00
CA ASP A 71 -19.42 4.16 -10.26
C ASP A 71 -17.92 4.48 -10.19
N LYS A 72 -17.08 3.45 -10.34
CA LYS A 72 -15.62 3.56 -10.23
C LYS A 72 -15.01 4.42 -11.34
N GLU A 73 -15.57 4.36 -12.54
CA GLU A 73 -15.11 5.15 -13.69
C GLU A 73 -15.26 6.65 -13.42
N ARG A 74 -16.44 7.08 -12.98
CA ARG A 74 -16.69 8.48 -12.65
C ARG A 74 -15.80 8.98 -11.51
N VAL A 75 -15.63 8.18 -10.46
CA VAL A 75 -14.76 8.54 -9.33
C VAL A 75 -13.30 8.60 -9.76
N GLY A 76 -12.85 7.67 -10.60
CA GLY A 76 -11.49 7.65 -11.15
C GLY A 76 -11.23 8.88 -12.03
N SER A 77 -12.19 9.26 -12.87
CA SER A 77 -12.13 10.49 -13.66
C SER A 77 -12.03 11.74 -12.77
N TYR A 78 -12.90 11.86 -11.75
CA TYR A 78 -12.86 12.97 -10.79
C TYR A 78 -11.52 13.03 -10.03
N PHE A 79 -11.01 11.87 -9.59
CA PHE A 79 -9.72 11.76 -8.91
C PHE A 79 -8.57 12.27 -9.79
N ASN A 80 -8.50 11.80 -11.05
CA ASN A 80 -7.43 12.19 -11.97
C ASN A 80 -7.50 13.68 -12.31
N GLN A 81 -8.69 14.20 -12.62
CA GLN A 81 -8.88 15.64 -12.89
C GLN A 81 -8.46 16.49 -11.69
N THR A 82 -8.84 16.09 -10.48
CA THR A 82 -8.45 16.80 -9.26
C THR A 82 -6.93 16.80 -9.09
N LYS A 83 -6.29 15.64 -9.26
CA LYS A 83 -4.83 15.50 -9.17
C LYS A 83 -4.10 16.37 -10.20
N GLU A 84 -4.55 16.38 -11.45
CA GLU A 84 -3.98 17.21 -12.52
C GLU A 84 -4.07 18.71 -12.22
N VAL A 85 -5.23 19.18 -11.75
CA VAL A 85 -5.43 20.59 -11.37
C VAL A 85 -4.46 20.97 -10.25
N VAL A 86 -4.35 20.14 -9.22
CA VAL A 86 -3.47 20.39 -8.08
C VAL A 86 -2.00 20.43 -8.49
N ILE A 87 -1.56 19.47 -9.32
CA ILE A 87 -0.19 19.46 -9.86
C ILE A 87 0.08 20.74 -10.67
N SER A 88 -0.87 21.17 -11.50
CA SER A 88 -0.75 22.41 -12.25
C SER A 88 -0.62 23.64 -11.35
N ASP A 89 -1.44 23.72 -10.31
CA ASP A 89 -1.43 24.83 -9.35
C ASP A 89 -0.13 24.87 -8.55
N LEU A 90 0.31 23.74 -7.98
CA LEU A 90 1.54 23.65 -7.21
C LEU A 90 2.77 24.03 -8.05
N ASN A 91 2.84 23.58 -9.30
CA ASN A 91 3.92 24.00 -10.21
C ASN A 91 3.90 25.50 -10.50
N LYS A 92 2.72 26.12 -10.62
CA LYS A 92 2.60 27.59 -10.71
C LYS A 92 3.02 28.27 -9.41
N PHE A 93 2.75 27.68 -8.26
CA PHE A 93 3.12 28.29 -6.98
C PHE A 93 4.64 28.34 -6.80
N LYS A 94 5.35 27.29 -7.21
CA LYS A 94 6.82 27.22 -7.17
C LYS A 94 7.50 28.35 -7.94
N THR A 95 6.89 28.85 -9.01
CA THR A 95 7.50 29.92 -9.83
C THR A 95 7.42 31.30 -9.16
N HIS A 96 6.55 31.46 -8.16
CA HIS A 96 6.29 32.73 -7.50
C HIS A 96 6.75 32.77 -6.04
N ILE A 97 6.84 31.63 -5.37
CA ILE A 97 7.23 31.53 -3.97
C ILE A 97 8.75 31.46 -3.86
N LYS A 98 9.33 32.27 -2.96
CA LYS A 98 10.78 32.31 -2.69
C LYS A 98 11.16 31.70 -1.35
N ASN A 99 10.18 31.46 -0.47
CA ASN A 99 10.46 30.90 0.85
C ASN A 99 10.84 29.41 0.72
N PRO A 100 12.07 29.01 1.15
CA PRO A 100 12.56 27.65 0.96
C PRO A 100 11.76 26.58 1.74
N MET A 101 11.21 26.93 2.91
CA MET A 101 10.37 25.99 3.67
C MET A 101 9.08 25.68 2.91
N VAL A 102 8.45 26.72 2.37
CA VAL A 102 7.22 26.60 1.58
C VAL A 102 7.46 25.84 0.27
N LEU A 103 8.60 26.08 -0.39
CA LEU A 103 9.01 25.33 -1.57
C LEU A 103 9.21 23.84 -1.26
N SER A 104 9.86 23.51 -0.14
CA SER A 104 10.05 22.13 0.30
C SER A 104 8.72 21.42 0.56
N GLU A 105 7.75 22.12 1.16
CA GLU A 105 6.40 21.58 1.36
C GLU A 105 5.67 21.31 0.05
N ILE A 106 5.78 22.21 -0.93
CA ILE A 106 5.20 21.99 -2.26
C ILE A 106 5.84 20.78 -2.95
N GLU A 107 7.16 20.66 -2.87
CA GLU A 107 7.90 19.53 -3.46
C GLU A 107 7.54 18.20 -2.80
N TYR A 108 7.46 18.19 -1.46
CA TYR A 108 6.97 17.04 -0.72
C TYR A 108 5.54 16.66 -1.15
N THR A 109 4.66 17.64 -1.27
CA THR A 109 3.27 17.41 -1.67
C THR A 109 3.20 16.84 -3.09
N LEU A 110 3.96 17.37 -4.05
CA LEU A 110 4.04 16.83 -5.40
C LEU A 110 4.50 15.35 -5.40
N ALA A 111 5.55 15.03 -4.64
CA ALA A 111 6.02 13.65 -4.50
C ALA A 111 4.95 12.74 -3.87
N VAL A 112 4.22 13.20 -2.86
CA VAL A 112 3.09 12.47 -2.27
C VAL A 112 2.00 12.24 -3.31
N LEU A 113 1.62 13.26 -4.09
CA LEU A 113 0.58 13.13 -5.10
C LEU A 113 0.91 12.02 -6.09
N ASP A 114 2.17 11.90 -6.54
CA ASP A 114 2.60 10.84 -7.45
C ASP A 114 2.33 9.43 -6.90
N THR A 115 2.50 9.24 -5.59
CA THR A 115 2.23 7.96 -4.90
C THR A 115 0.75 7.66 -4.67
N ILE A 116 -0.12 8.68 -4.66
CA ILE A 116 -1.55 8.44 -4.44
C ILE A 116 -2.17 7.96 -5.75
N THR A 117 -2.61 6.71 -5.72
CA THR A 117 -3.41 6.05 -6.75
C THR A 117 -4.70 5.53 -6.13
N PRO A 118 -5.78 5.36 -6.90
CA PRO A 118 -6.98 4.69 -6.40
C PRO A 118 -6.62 3.29 -5.93
N GLN A 119 -6.88 2.98 -4.65
CA GLN A 119 -6.69 1.62 -4.15
C GLN A 119 -7.79 0.76 -4.75
N GLU A 120 -7.42 -0.13 -5.66
CA GLU A 120 -8.30 -1.21 -6.06
C GLU A 120 -8.54 -2.09 -4.83
N ALA A 121 -9.74 -2.67 -4.74
CA ALA A 121 -9.99 -3.65 -3.71
C ALA A 121 -8.92 -4.74 -3.87
N ILE A 122 -8.18 -5.05 -2.80
CA ILE A 122 -7.45 -6.32 -2.76
C ILE A 122 -8.54 -7.37 -2.92
N GLN A 123 -8.61 -7.98 -4.10
CA GLN A 123 -9.38 -9.19 -4.29
C GLN A 123 -8.69 -10.24 -3.42
N GLU A 124 -9.23 -10.47 -2.23
CA GLU A 124 -8.89 -11.57 -1.33
C GLU A 124 -9.26 -12.95 -1.94
N THR A 125 -9.31 -13.07 -3.27
CA THR A 125 -9.80 -14.26 -3.97
C THR A 125 -8.70 -15.14 -4.53
N ASP A 126 -7.47 -14.64 -4.71
CA ASP A 126 -6.42 -15.43 -5.37
C ASP A 126 -5.42 -16.03 -4.36
N SER A 127 -5.24 -15.39 -3.19
CA SER A 127 -4.27 -15.85 -2.18
C SER A 127 -4.78 -16.99 -1.29
N ALA A 128 -6.10 -17.08 -1.03
CA ALA A 128 -6.64 -18.13 -0.16
C ALA A 128 -6.68 -19.49 -0.86
N ASP A 129 -7.00 -19.53 -2.14
CA ASP A 129 -7.01 -20.76 -2.93
C ASP A 129 -5.58 -21.22 -3.29
N GLU A 130 -4.65 -20.29 -3.57
CA GLU A 130 -3.23 -20.63 -3.73
C GLU A 130 -2.61 -21.16 -2.44
N MET A 131 -2.80 -20.49 -1.29
CA MET A 131 -2.29 -21.00 -0.02
C MET A 131 -2.94 -22.32 0.40
N ARG A 132 -4.20 -22.55 0.04
CA ARG A 132 -4.87 -23.82 0.28
C ARG A 132 -4.29 -24.93 -0.59
N ASN A 133 -4.04 -24.67 -1.87
CA ASN A 133 -3.40 -25.62 -2.77
C ASN A 133 -1.97 -25.94 -2.33
N GLU A 134 -1.19 -24.93 -1.92
CA GLU A 134 0.16 -25.14 -1.37
C GLU A 134 0.13 -25.95 -0.07
N TRP A 135 -0.83 -25.67 0.83
CA TRP A 135 -0.97 -26.44 2.07
C TRP A 135 -1.42 -27.89 1.81
N GLU A 136 -2.33 -28.11 0.87
CA GLU A 136 -2.76 -29.46 0.45
C GLU A 136 -1.59 -30.24 -0.19
N GLU A 137 -0.76 -29.60 -1.02
CA GLU A 137 0.41 -30.22 -1.64
C GLU A 137 1.54 -30.51 -0.62
N MET A 138 1.72 -29.62 0.37
CA MET A 138 2.63 -29.84 1.50
C MET A 138 2.18 -30.99 2.41
N MET A 139 0.87 -31.14 2.63
CA MET A 139 0.33 -32.26 3.42
C MET A 139 0.43 -33.58 2.65
N GLU A 140 0.22 -33.57 1.33
CA GLU A 140 0.36 -34.78 0.51
C GLU A 140 1.82 -35.25 0.40
N THR A 141 2.77 -34.31 0.34
CA THR A 141 4.21 -34.63 0.41
C THR A 141 4.62 -35.14 1.79
N PHE A 142 4.13 -34.52 2.87
CA PHE A 142 4.37 -35.01 4.23
C PHE A 142 3.83 -36.43 4.43
N ASP A 143 2.61 -36.73 3.98
CA ASP A 143 2.04 -38.08 4.07
C ASP A 143 2.78 -39.10 3.19
N LYS A 144 3.35 -38.70 2.05
CA LYS A 144 4.21 -39.57 1.22
C LYS A 144 5.55 -39.86 1.89
N GLU A 145 6.18 -38.87 2.52
CA GLU A 145 7.48 -39.03 3.18
C GLU A 145 7.35 -39.73 4.56
N HIS A 146 6.25 -39.52 5.27
CA HIS A 146 5.98 -40.08 6.59
C HIS A 146 4.94 -41.22 6.60
N SER A 147 4.56 -41.73 5.44
CA SER A 147 3.85 -43.00 5.32
C SER A 147 4.57 -44.08 6.12
N LEU A 148 3.85 -44.67 7.09
CA LEU A 148 4.33 -45.77 7.94
C LEU A 148 4.87 -46.98 7.14
N GLY A 149 4.64 -47.05 5.83
CA GLY A 149 5.25 -48.07 4.95
C GLY A 149 6.76 -47.90 4.72
N SER A 150 7.30 -46.67 4.82
CA SER A 150 8.73 -46.38 4.66
C SER A 150 9.54 -46.76 5.92
N LEU A 151 8.97 -46.52 7.10
CA LEU A 151 9.63 -46.77 8.39
C LEU A 151 9.69 -48.25 8.81
N PHE A 152 8.85 -49.13 8.23
CA PHE A 152 8.84 -50.57 8.55
C PHE A 152 9.56 -51.48 7.55
N THR A 153 10.10 -50.95 6.44
CA THR A 153 10.88 -51.78 5.48
C THR A 153 12.38 -51.85 5.79
N HIS A 154 12.92 -50.94 6.61
CA HIS A 154 14.34 -50.96 7.01
C HIS A 154 14.61 -51.61 8.38
N SER A 155 13.57 -52.06 9.11
CA SER A 155 13.73 -52.71 10.43
C SER A 155 13.69 -54.26 10.38
N ARG A 156 13.79 -54.85 9.18
CA ARG A 156 13.77 -56.32 9.02
C ARG A 156 14.98 -56.92 8.30
N ALA A 157 16.05 -56.14 8.13
CA ALA A 157 17.33 -56.60 7.56
C ALA A 157 18.48 -56.68 8.60
N SER A 158 18.28 -56.19 9.83
CA SER A 158 19.33 -56.19 10.87
C SER A 158 19.13 -57.25 11.97
N ALA A 159 18.05 -58.04 11.93
CA ALA A 159 17.77 -59.12 12.88
C ALA A 159 18.07 -60.54 12.33
N ALA A 160 18.62 -60.64 11.11
CA ALA A 160 19.05 -61.91 10.49
C ALA A 160 20.58 -62.04 10.40
N LEU A 161 21.32 -61.11 10.99
CA LEU A 161 22.80 -61.07 11.00
C LEU A 161 23.40 -61.23 12.41
N PHE A 162 22.56 -61.39 13.44
CA PHE A 162 23.00 -61.59 14.83
C PHE A 162 22.67 -62.99 15.39
N ASP A 163 22.12 -63.90 14.57
CA ASP A 163 21.88 -65.31 14.90
C ASP A 163 22.79 -66.27 14.10
N GLN A 164 23.80 -65.76 13.38
CA GLN A 164 24.80 -66.57 12.65
C GLN A 164 26.24 -66.44 13.20
N GLU A 165 26.47 -65.56 14.18
CA GLU A 165 27.80 -65.40 14.81
C GLU A 165 27.95 -66.13 16.16
N GLU A 166 26.85 -66.58 16.80
CA GLU A 166 26.93 -67.38 18.04
C GLU A 166 27.04 -68.91 17.82
N ASP A 167 26.69 -69.41 16.63
CA ASP A 167 26.79 -70.86 16.31
C ASP A 167 28.18 -71.28 15.76
N GLU A 168 29.07 -70.33 15.41
CA GLU A 168 30.46 -70.65 15.02
C GLU A 168 31.45 -70.72 16.21
N GLU A 169 31.10 -70.15 17.37
CA GLU A 169 31.97 -70.23 18.57
C GLU A 169 31.75 -71.53 19.39
N ILE A 170 30.57 -72.16 19.31
CA ILE A 170 30.29 -73.44 20.00
C ILE A 170 30.89 -74.64 19.24
N SER A 171 31.12 -74.54 17.92
CA SER A 171 31.77 -75.58 17.11
C SER A 171 33.31 -75.66 17.30
N LYS A 172 33.94 -74.61 17.83
CA LYS A 172 35.39 -74.59 18.12
C LYS A 172 35.77 -75.17 19.49
N PHE A 173 34.83 -75.35 20.41
CA PHE A 173 35.09 -75.95 21.73
C PHE A 173 34.85 -77.46 21.82
N LEU A 174 34.34 -78.11 20.77
CA LEU A 174 34.12 -79.56 20.72
C LEU A 174 35.08 -80.32 19.78
N ASN A 175 36.12 -79.65 19.26
CA ASN A 175 37.20 -80.26 18.47
C ASN A 175 38.62 -79.86 18.95
N SER A 176 38.82 -79.68 20.26
CA SER A 176 40.12 -79.78 20.93
C SER A 176 40.01 -80.52 22.25
#